data_AF-A0A8T1TEL5-F1
#
_entry.id   AF-A0A8T1TEL5-F1
#
_cell.length_a   1.000
_cell.length_b   1.000
_cell.length_c   1.000
_cell.angle_alpha   90.00
_cell.angle_beta   90.00
_cell.angle_gamma   90.00
#
_symmetry.space_group_name_H-M   'P 1'
#
loop_
_entity.id
_entity.type
_entity.pdbx_description
1 polymer ?
#
loop_
_entity_poly.entity_id
_entity_poly.type
_entity_poly.pdbx_seq_one_letter_code
_entity_poly.pdbx_strand_id
1 'polypeptide(L)'
;MTSGQECQDVQGSGDDISSIEAKESYGTREDDSAQEGKSGDDSSENNSESSSESESDTEETDIRKLDEELEKNELLPPVESEVNSQFRCEHVKTEHNQKEQVTPRRLSRGQFWLKLEAEGTYQCTVTGLIFDVTKAAVIKYSVLSWSKYADYVKKPWMVGGPIFDVSCDSASVLTSIQFPHSLSLNDHESGMTFKVLHIKSTGPAIEPSVDHSMTHVKWHVSSLSPVGPVIQTQEPVHYDGAVILYKVVNNHPSLSFRVYVATNNDSFIKDISKAVKYSDKKFIKIDKPPVCQKRLQDGKRYRLISEPEAEITPEEIEFVDGSLLKLKSYIEVYMEQPMEFTLSLIELESEEIVWKAKLRECDWILHDQNKNEQKRNTISNRRRKLSNSLFGEEFYNKKLKGSDISDGTKAKTTLTDQQLMTLAKKMGKDWKEIAIECLKLEMKDIHQIQAKEEEVNVYKFMMLSKWREGELSNGTAQNLYDSLKDHVSYEIIQILEGFLEQT
;
A
#
# COMPACT_ATOMS: atom_id res chain seq x y z
N MET A 1 -56.95 58.80 6.17
CA MET A 1 -56.08 58.40 7.28
C MET A 1 -54.75 58.00 6.64
N THR A 2 -53.67 58.79 6.62
CA THR A 2 -52.89 59.47 7.68
C THR A 2 -52.23 58.50 8.67
N SER A 3 -50.94 58.60 9.02
CA SER A 3 -49.82 59.45 8.51
C SER A 3 -48.53 59.17 9.30
N GLY A 4 -47.34 59.39 8.71
CA GLY A 4 -46.05 59.57 9.39
C GLY A 4 -45.36 58.27 9.87
N GLN A 5 -44.01 58.09 9.89
CA GLN A 5 -42.81 58.93 9.71
C GLN A 5 -42.26 59.64 10.98
N GLU A 6 -40.94 59.45 11.21
CA GLU A 6 -40.01 60.20 12.11
C GLU A 6 -40.25 60.17 13.64
N CYS A 7 -39.27 60.40 14.54
CA CYS A 7 -37.80 60.15 14.59
C CYS A 7 -37.26 60.48 16.02
N GLN A 8 -35.92 60.55 16.23
CA GLN A 8 -35.22 61.19 17.38
C GLN A 8 -35.26 60.42 18.73
N ASP A 9 -34.41 60.61 19.77
CA ASP A 9 -33.05 61.19 20.01
C ASP A 9 -32.65 60.91 21.51
N VAL A 10 -31.41 60.98 22.05
CA VAL A 10 -30.00 60.91 21.57
C VAL A 10 -29.06 60.68 22.80
N GLN A 11 -27.76 60.38 22.62
CA GLN A 11 -26.67 60.29 23.64
C GLN A 11 -26.73 59.13 24.68
N GLY A 12 -25.60 58.62 25.21
CA GLY A 12 -24.18 58.86 24.88
C GLY A 12 -23.16 58.39 25.95
N SER A 13 -21.85 58.59 25.67
CA SER A 13 -20.66 58.41 26.55
C SER A 13 -20.06 57.00 26.72
N GLY A 14 -18.71 56.91 26.67
CA GLY A 14 -17.95 55.71 27.09
C GLY A 14 -16.75 55.35 26.19
N ASP A 15 -15.64 56.11 26.27
CA ASP A 15 -14.38 55.80 25.59
C ASP A 15 -13.58 54.69 26.29
N ASP A 16 -12.79 53.89 25.55
CA ASP A 16 -11.33 53.81 25.77
C ASP A 16 -10.56 53.10 24.62
N ILE A 17 -9.23 53.15 24.68
CA ILE A 17 -8.31 52.91 23.54
C ILE A 17 -7.33 51.73 23.81
N SER A 18 -7.10 50.85 22.83
CA SER A 18 -5.76 50.50 22.29
C SER A 18 -5.71 49.20 21.47
N SER A 19 -4.87 49.21 20.43
CA SER A 19 -4.35 47.99 19.78
C SER A 19 -3.00 47.61 20.40
N ILE A 20 -2.69 46.33 20.50
CA ILE A 20 -1.34 45.86 20.88
C ILE A 20 -0.82 44.88 19.83
N GLU A 21 0.24 45.28 19.12
CA GLU A 21 1.11 44.36 18.38
C GLU A 21 1.96 43.54 19.37
N ALA A 22 2.24 42.28 19.06
CA ALA A 22 3.29 41.51 19.73
C ALA A 22 4.43 41.24 18.74
N LYS A 23 5.49 42.05 18.80
CA LYS A 23 6.79 41.77 18.18
C LYS A 23 7.75 41.28 19.27
N GLU A 24 8.43 40.18 19.01
CA GLU A 24 9.73 39.91 19.63
C GLU A 24 10.77 39.61 18.55
N SER A 25 12.02 40.01 18.80
CA SER A 25 13.10 40.00 17.82
C SER A 25 14.44 39.78 18.49
N TYR A 26 15.17 38.77 18.02
CA TYR A 26 16.60 38.57 18.21
C TYR A 26 17.14 37.93 16.91
N GLY A 27 18.32 38.27 16.39
CA GLY A 27 19.27 39.31 16.78
C GLY A 27 20.48 39.25 15.82
N THR A 28 20.88 40.39 15.27
CA THR A 28 21.77 40.48 14.09
C THR A 28 23.20 39.98 14.32
N ARG A 29 23.80 39.41 13.27
CA ARG A 29 25.19 39.71 12.86
C ARG A 29 25.30 39.78 11.34
N GLU A 30 25.97 40.82 10.84
CA GLU A 30 26.31 41.00 9.42
C GLU A 30 27.65 40.33 9.06
N ASP A 31 27.90 40.11 7.75
CA ASP A 31 29.17 40.52 7.13
C ASP A 31 29.06 40.62 5.58
N ASP A 32 28.97 41.88 5.14
CA ASP A 32 29.38 42.61 3.92
C ASP A 32 29.77 42.01 2.53
N SER A 33 29.92 42.93 1.56
CA SER A 33 30.42 42.84 0.16
C SER A 33 29.47 42.18 -0.88
N ALA A 34 28.89 42.82 -1.91
CA ALA A 34 29.07 44.07 -2.67
C ALA A 34 30.04 44.04 -3.88
N GLN A 35 29.49 44.10 -5.11
CA GLN A 35 29.56 45.30 -5.98
C GLN A 35 28.73 45.17 -7.28
N GLU A 36 28.62 46.29 -8.03
CA GLU A 36 27.76 46.48 -9.22
C GLU A 36 28.39 46.00 -10.56
N GLY A 37 27.56 45.90 -11.60
CA GLY A 37 27.99 45.89 -13.01
C GLY A 37 26.88 46.40 -13.94
N LYS A 38 27.11 47.51 -14.65
CA LYS A 38 26.14 48.14 -15.59
C LYS A 38 26.64 48.14 -17.04
N SER A 39 25.88 47.51 -17.93
CA SER A 39 25.69 47.84 -19.36
C SER A 39 24.68 46.84 -19.96
N GLY A 40 23.91 47.13 -20.99
CA GLY A 40 23.75 48.37 -21.77
C GLY A 40 23.62 48.05 -23.27
N ASP A 41 22.55 48.55 -23.91
CA ASP A 41 22.38 48.70 -25.37
C ASP A 41 22.23 47.38 -26.19
N ASP A 42 21.47 47.24 -27.30
CA ASP A 42 20.40 48.09 -27.89
C ASP A 42 19.52 47.27 -28.88
N SER A 43 18.30 47.75 -29.17
CA SER A 43 17.48 47.47 -30.38
C SER A 43 17.00 46.00 -30.63
N SER A 44 16.03 45.70 -31.51
CA SER A 44 15.20 46.51 -32.42
C SER A 44 13.77 45.94 -32.54
N GLU A 45 12.79 46.79 -32.90
CA GLU A 45 11.38 46.43 -33.12
C GLU A 45 11.13 45.64 -34.43
N ASN A 46 10.01 44.90 -34.51
CA ASN A 46 8.95 45.18 -35.51
C ASN A 46 7.65 44.36 -35.28
N ASN A 47 6.54 44.86 -35.83
CA ASN A 47 5.19 44.30 -35.74
C ASN A 47 4.82 43.44 -36.96
N SER A 48 3.74 42.65 -36.86
CA SER A 48 2.58 42.70 -37.79
C SER A 48 1.51 41.64 -37.46
N GLU A 49 0.27 41.89 -37.89
CA GLU A 49 -0.93 41.11 -37.56
C GLU A 49 -1.52 40.35 -38.77
N SER A 50 -2.42 39.39 -38.50
CA SER A 50 -3.78 39.29 -39.09
C SER A 50 -4.23 37.90 -39.61
N SER A 51 -5.45 37.52 -39.21
CA SER A 51 -6.60 36.93 -39.96
C SER A 51 -6.39 36.27 -41.35
N SER A 52 -7.18 35.29 -41.81
CA SER A 52 -8.63 35.07 -41.63
C SER A 52 -9.13 33.65 -42.00
N GLU A 53 -10.45 33.44 -41.93
CA GLU A 53 -11.23 32.19 -42.18
C GLU A 53 -11.55 31.90 -43.67
N SER A 54 -12.06 30.70 -43.99
CA SER A 54 -13.31 30.48 -44.78
C SER A 54 -13.74 28.99 -44.92
N GLU A 55 -15.04 28.76 -45.15
CA GLU A 55 -15.78 27.47 -45.19
C GLU A 55 -16.19 27.01 -46.61
N SER A 56 -16.64 25.76 -46.80
CA SER A 56 -17.70 25.36 -47.79
C SER A 56 -18.12 23.86 -47.77
N ASP A 57 -19.39 23.59 -47.42
CA ASP A 57 -20.49 23.02 -48.24
C ASP A 57 -20.16 22.28 -49.58
N THR A 58 -20.88 21.26 -50.11
CA THR A 58 -22.08 20.43 -49.76
C THR A 58 -22.03 19.15 -50.68
N GLU A 59 -23.01 18.26 -50.98
CA GLU A 59 -24.49 18.15 -50.92
C GLU A 59 -24.99 16.71 -50.55
N GLU A 60 -26.31 16.52 -50.64
CA GLU A 60 -27.25 15.45 -50.25
C GLU A 60 -27.49 14.34 -51.33
N THR A 61 -28.03 13.15 -50.98
CA THR A 61 -29.24 12.52 -51.59
C THR A 61 -29.64 11.14 -51.00
N ASP A 62 -30.93 10.77 -51.15
CA ASP A 62 -31.67 9.64 -50.52
C ASP A 62 -32.12 8.56 -51.55
N ILE A 63 -32.72 7.45 -51.07
CA ILE A 63 -33.88 6.68 -51.63
C ILE A 63 -33.81 5.14 -51.39
N ARG A 64 -34.41 4.73 -50.27
CA ARG A 64 -35.49 3.70 -50.09
C ARG A 64 -35.37 2.28 -50.70
N LYS A 65 -35.32 1.30 -49.77
CA LYS A 65 -36.19 0.10 -49.59
C LYS A 65 -36.93 -0.53 -50.79
N LEU A 66 -36.89 -1.87 -50.85
CA LEU A 66 -38.09 -2.70 -50.58
C LEU A 66 -37.69 -4.07 -49.97
N ASP A 67 -38.61 -4.66 -49.20
CA ASP A 67 -38.49 -5.96 -48.53
C ASP A 67 -39.12 -7.09 -49.38
N GLU A 68 -38.75 -8.35 -49.13
CA GLU A 68 -39.63 -9.51 -49.40
C GLU A 68 -39.31 -10.66 -48.42
N GLU A 69 -40.31 -11.10 -47.65
CA GLU A 69 -40.23 -12.27 -46.76
C GLU A 69 -40.51 -13.58 -47.53
N LEU A 70 -40.12 -14.72 -46.96
CA LEU A 70 -41.08 -15.76 -46.55
C LEU A 70 -40.41 -16.89 -45.75
N GLU A 71 -40.99 -17.15 -44.57
CA GLU A 71 -41.24 -18.43 -43.88
C GLU A 71 -40.36 -19.70 -44.08
N LYS A 72 -40.31 -20.66 -43.15
CA LYS A 72 -40.52 -20.74 -41.68
C LYS A 72 -40.27 -22.20 -41.30
N ASN A 73 -39.61 -22.49 -40.18
CA ASN A 73 -39.89 -23.70 -39.39
C ASN A 73 -39.37 -23.54 -37.96
N GLU A 74 -40.14 -24.02 -36.99
CA GLU A 74 -40.00 -23.68 -35.56
C GLU A 74 -39.32 -24.80 -34.77
N LEU A 75 -38.34 -24.46 -33.92
CA LEU A 75 -38.16 -25.04 -32.59
C LEU A 75 -37.46 -24.02 -31.67
N LEU A 76 -38.07 -23.71 -30.54
CA LEU A 76 -37.59 -22.82 -29.47
C LEU A 76 -38.14 -23.32 -28.11
N PRO A 77 -37.55 -22.94 -26.96
CA PRO A 77 -36.13 -22.81 -26.66
C PRO A 77 -35.77 -23.56 -25.35
N PRO A 78 -34.54 -23.41 -24.84
CA PRO A 78 -34.39 -23.07 -23.41
C PRO A 78 -33.96 -21.62 -23.22
N VAL A 79 -34.48 -20.97 -22.17
CA VAL A 79 -34.35 -19.52 -21.93
C VAL A 79 -32.90 -19.12 -21.61
N GLU A 80 -32.40 -18.12 -22.33
CA GLU A 80 -31.15 -17.40 -22.06
C GLU A 80 -31.31 -16.35 -20.95
N SER A 81 -30.21 -15.93 -20.35
CA SER A 81 -30.15 -14.67 -19.59
C SER A 81 -28.82 -13.94 -19.83
N GLU A 82 -28.45 -13.75 -21.09
CA GLU A 82 -27.42 -12.78 -21.47
C GLU A 82 -28.05 -11.39 -21.66
N VAL A 83 -27.50 -10.38 -20.98
CA VAL A 83 -27.64 -8.97 -21.38
C VAL A 83 -26.24 -8.37 -21.47
N ASN A 84 -25.55 -8.75 -22.55
CA ASN A 84 -24.27 -8.17 -22.92
C ASN A 84 -24.53 -6.90 -23.76
N SER A 85 -24.69 -5.75 -23.09
CA SER A 85 -24.97 -4.46 -23.75
C SER A 85 -23.75 -3.92 -24.51
N GLN A 86 -23.53 -4.47 -25.70
CA GLN A 86 -22.36 -4.22 -26.53
C GLN A 86 -22.47 -2.90 -27.33
N PHE A 87 -22.28 -1.77 -26.66
CA PHE A 87 -22.16 -0.46 -27.32
C PHE A 87 -20.82 -0.31 -28.05
N ARG A 88 -20.76 -0.76 -29.31
CA ARG A 88 -19.74 -0.29 -30.26
C ARG A 88 -20.13 1.12 -30.74
N CYS A 89 -19.29 2.11 -30.45
CA CYS A 89 -19.35 3.40 -31.15
C CYS A 89 -18.45 3.34 -32.40
N GLU A 90 -19.02 3.56 -33.58
CA GLU A 90 -18.39 3.23 -34.86
C GLU A 90 -17.60 4.39 -35.50
N HIS A 91 -16.91 5.19 -34.67
CA HIS A 91 -16.17 6.38 -35.10
C HIS A 91 -14.69 6.42 -34.70
N VAL A 92 -14.05 5.26 -34.48
CA VAL A 92 -12.58 5.19 -34.32
C VAL A 92 -11.90 4.97 -35.68
N LYS A 93 -11.58 6.05 -36.38
CA LYS A 93 -10.55 6.01 -37.44
C LYS A 93 -9.21 5.79 -36.75
N THR A 94 -8.53 4.69 -37.11
CA THR A 94 -7.45 4.12 -36.30
C THR A 94 -6.09 4.77 -36.60
N GLU A 95 -5.65 5.70 -35.75
CA GLU A 95 -4.23 6.01 -35.62
C GLU A 95 -3.53 4.97 -34.74
N HIS A 96 -2.35 4.52 -35.16
CA HIS A 96 -1.76 3.26 -34.68
C HIS A 96 -0.87 3.42 -33.42
N ASN A 97 -1.30 4.25 -32.46
CA ASN A 97 -0.59 4.50 -31.20
C ASN A 97 -0.74 3.32 -30.20
N GLN A 98 -0.20 2.15 -30.55
CA GLN A 98 -0.09 1.01 -29.65
C GLN A 98 0.93 1.31 -28.53
N LYS A 99 0.45 1.60 -27.33
CA LYS A 99 1.29 1.79 -26.14
C LYS A 99 1.80 0.43 -25.65
N GLU A 100 3.10 0.18 -25.69
CA GLU A 100 3.66 -1.11 -25.24
C GLU A 100 3.57 -1.24 -23.72
N GLN A 101 2.97 -2.32 -23.21
CA GLN A 101 2.84 -2.53 -21.76
C GLN A 101 4.11 -3.12 -21.16
N VAL A 102 4.75 -2.38 -20.25
CA VAL A 102 5.98 -2.77 -19.56
C VAL A 102 5.79 -2.88 -18.05
N THR A 103 6.32 -3.93 -17.44
CA THR A 103 6.25 -4.16 -16.00
C THR A 103 7.58 -3.81 -15.32
N PRO A 104 7.62 -2.84 -14.39
CA PRO A 104 8.85 -2.40 -13.74
C PRO A 104 9.37 -3.44 -12.75
N ARG A 105 10.70 -3.63 -12.74
CA ARG A 105 11.37 -4.33 -11.65
C ARG A 105 11.36 -3.45 -10.40
N ARG A 106 10.71 -3.92 -9.33
CA ARG A 106 10.73 -3.25 -8.02
C ARG A 106 12.11 -3.44 -7.36
N LEU A 107 12.68 -2.33 -6.88
CA LEU A 107 13.96 -2.28 -6.16
C LEU A 107 13.75 -1.99 -4.66
N SER A 108 14.84 -2.00 -3.89
CA SER A 108 14.82 -1.61 -2.48
C SER A 108 14.26 -0.19 -2.27
N ARG A 109 13.79 0.11 -1.05
CA ARG A 109 13.20 1.41 -0.66
C ARG A 109 11.96 1.85 -1.46
N GLY A 110 11.45 1.01 -2.38
CA GLY A 110 10.28 1.32 -3.20
C GLY A 110 10.57 2.21 -4.41
N GLN A 111 11.79 2.09 -4.96
CA GLN A 111 12.14 2.53 -6.31
C GLN A 111 11.73 1.46 -7.34
N PHE A 112 11.51 1.88 -8.58
CA PHE A 112 11.19 1.06 -9.74
C PHE A 112 12.27 1.22 -10.82
N TRP A 113 12.45 0.20 -11.63
CA TRP A 113 13.42 0.15 -12.72
C TRP A 113 12.80 -0.46 -13.98
N LEU A 114 12.95 0.22 -15.10
CA LEU A 114 12.53 -0.22 -16.44
C LEU A 114 13.74 -0.17 -17.38
N LYS A 115 13.75 -1.09 -18.34
CA LYS A 115 14.60 -1.04 -19.54
C LYS A 115 13.65 -1.07 -20.72
N LEU A 116 13.75 -0.04 -21.57
CA LEU A 116 12.98 0.12 -22.80
C LEU A 116 13.94 -0.19 -23.95
N GLU A 117 13.55 -1.05 -24.87
CA GLU A 117 14.49 -1.68 -25.83
C GLU A 117 14.67 -0.88 -27.12
N ALA A 118 13.75 0.02 -27.45
CA ALA A 118 13.72 0.79 -28.70
C ALA A 118 13.06 2.17 -28.52
N GLU A 119 13.00 2.94 -29.61
CA GLU A 119 12.08 4.08 -29.74
C GLU A 119 10.62 3.63 -29.61
N GLY A 120 9.78 4.42 -28.93
CA GLY A 120 8.35 4.13 -28.76
C GLY A 120 7.70 4.76 -27.53
N THR A 121 6.40 4.48 -27.38
CA THR A 121 5.57 4.88 -26.24
C THR A 121 5.27 3.67 -25.35
N TYR A 122 5.75 3.70 -24.11
CA TYR A 122 5.71 2.55 -23.19
C TYR A 122 4.87 2.87 -21.94
N GLN A 123 3.84 2.07 -21.65
CA GLN A 123 2.97 2.21 -20.50
C GLN A 123 3.36 1.27 -19.35
N CYS A 124 3.56 1.84 -18.16
CA CYS A 124 3.89 1.10 -16.96
C CYS A 124 2.64 0.42 -16.34
N THR A 125 2.64 -0.92 -16.29
CA THR A 125 1.53 -1.71 -15.75
C THR A 125 1.30 -1.57 -14.23
N VAL A 126 2.25 -0.99 -13.49
CA VAL A 126 2.20 -0.92 -12.01
C VAL A 126 1.87 0.49 -11.49
N THR A 127 2.18 1.54 -12.24
CA THR A 127 2.00 2.94 -11.78
C THR A 127 1.37 3.86 -12.82
N GLY A 128 0.75 3.31 -13.88
CA GLY A 128 0.06 4.05 -14.95
C GLY A 128 0.98 4.77 -15.95
N LEU A 129 2.04 5.43 -15.44
CA LEU A 129 3.03 6.24 -16.16
C LEU A 129 3.32 5.75 -17.58
N ILE A 130 3.21 6.66 -18.53
CA ILE A 130 3.59 6.42 -19.93
C ILE A 130 4.84 7.24 -20.24
N PHE A 131 5.81 6.63 -20.92
CA PHE A 131 7.07 7.22 -21.31
C PHE A 131 7.20 7.22 -22.83
N ASP A 132 7.43 8.39 -23.45
CA ASP A 132 7.80 8.48 -24.86
C ASP A 132 9.32 8.60 -24.97
N VAL A 133 9.98 7.63 -25.61
CA VAL A 133 11.44 7.59 -25.79
C VAL A 133 11.83 7.48 -27.25
N THR A 134 12.91 8.17 -27.63
CA THR A 134 13.44 8.18 -29.01
C THR A 134 14.47 7.07 -29.29
N LYS A 135 14.91 6.34 -28.26
CA LYS A 135 15.91 5.27 -28.29
C LYS A 135 15.70 4.35 -27.09
N ALA A 136 16.41 3.21 -27.08
CA ALA A 136 16.54 2.38 -25.88
C ALA A 136 17.00 3.21 -24.67
N ALA A 137 16.39 2.96 -23.50
CA ALA A 137 16.54 3.78 -22.30
C ALA A 137 16.41 2.97 -21.01
N VAL A 138 17.09 3.40 -19.94
CA VAL A 138 16.98 2.78 -18.60
C VAL A 138 16.40 3.79 -17.62
N ILE A 139 15.10 3.65 -17.34
CA ILE A 139 14.35 4.55 -16.47
C ILE A 139 14.35 4.02 -15.03
N LYS A 140 14.70 4.89 -14.08
CA LYS A 140 14.60 4.66 -12.63
C LYS A 140 13.70 5.71 -12.03
N TYR A 141 12.66 5.30 -11.31
CA TYR A 141 11.70 6.25 -10.75
C TYR A 141 11.11 5.79 -9.41
N SER A 142 10.48 6.70 -8.67
CA SER A 142 9.72 6.33 -7.46
C SER A 142 8.56 7.30 -7.18
N VAL A 143 7.42 6.75 -6.74
CA VAL A 143 6.30 7.53 -6.18
C VAL A 143 6.77 8.27 -4.93
N LEU A 144 6.47 9.56 -4.79
CA LEU A 144 6.93 10.38 -3.66
C LEU A 144 5.88 10.55 -2.55
N SER A 145 5.48 11.79 -2.27
CA SER A 145 4.64 12.24 -1.17
C SER A 145 4.32 13.71 -1.37
N TRP A 146 3.05 14.07 -1.58
CA TRP A 146 2.66 15.47 -1.79
C TRP A 146 2.85 16.35 -0.54
N SER A 147 2.74 15.78 0.66
CA SER A 147 2.98 16.50 1.93
C SER A 147 4.41 17.05 2.11
N LYS A 148 5.38 16.65 1.26
CA LYS A 148 6.72 17.24 1.18
C LYS A 148 6.81 18.50 0.30
N TYR A 149 5.85 18.68 -0.60
CA TYR A 149 5.82 19.72 -1.63
C TYR A 149 4.59 20.62 -1.50
N ALA A 150 3.80 20.44 -0.42
CA ALA A 150 2.52 21.10 -0.24
C ALA A 150 2.61 22.63 -0.22
N ASP A 151 3.69 23.18 0.34
CA ASP A 151 3.94 24.63 0.41
C ASP A 151 4.16 25.27 -1.00
N TYR A 152 4.31 24.44 -2.04
CA TYR A 152 4.42 24.85 -3.45
C TYR A 152 3.12 24.68 -4.26
N VAL A 153 2.15 23.90 -3.77
CA VAL A 153 0.82 23.73 -4.39
C VAL A 153 -0.14 24.74 -3.76
N LYS A 154 -0.16 25.96 -4.31
CA LYS A 154 -0.98 27.07 -3.81
C LYS A 154 -2.20 27.30 -4.68
N LYS A 155 -3.33 27.67 -4.06
CA LYS A 155 -4.56 28.08 -4.78
C LYS A 155 -4.22 29.09 -5.89
N PRO A 156 -4.79 28.95 -7.10
CA PRO A 156 -5.90 28.06 -7.46
C PRO A 156 -5.51 26.62 -7.83
N TRP A 157 -4.23 26.22 -7.67
CA TRP A 157 -3.77 24.86 -7.98
C TRP A 157 -4.06 23.87 -6.86
N MET A 158 -4.38 22.64 -7.26
CA MET A 158 -4.54 21.46 -6.40
C MET A 158 -3.90 20.22 -7.06
N VAL A 159 -3.82 19.12 -6.33
CA VAL A 159 -3.19 17.88 -6.80
C VAL A 159 -4.05 17.20 -7.86
N GLY A 160 -3.47 16.92 -9.04
CA GLY A 160 -4.16 16.17 -10.09
C GLY A 160 -3.97 14.65 -10.00
N GLY A 161 -2.86 14.18 -9.41
CA GLY A 161 -2.48 12.76 -9.42
C GLY A 161 -1.19 12.50 -8.64
N PRO A 162 -0.49 11.37 -8.84
CA PRO A 162 0.71 11.05 -8.07
C PRO A 162 1.94 11.85 -8.51
N ILE A 163 2.80 12.23 -7.56
CA ILE A 163 4.10 12.85 -7.81
C ILE A 163 5.21 11.79 -7.84
N PHE A 164 6.13 11.92 -8.79
CA PHE A 164 7.20 10.95 -9.04
C PHE A 164 8.58 11.64 -9.08
N ASP A 165 9.59 11.00 -8.49
CA ASP A 165 10.99 11.23 -8.81
C ASP A 165 11.34 10.36 -10.01
N VAL A 166 11.81 10.94 -11.12
CA VAL A 166 12.10 10.23 -12.38
C VAL A 166 13.51 10.54 -12.85
N SER A 167 14.25 9.51 -13.23
CA SER A 167 15.60 9.60 -13.79
C SER A 167 15.78 8.60 -14.94
N CYS A 168 16.66 8.95 -15.88
CA CYS A 168 16.98 8.19 -17.08
C CYS A 168 18.52 8.16 -17.22
N ASP A 169 19.07 7.13 -17.85
CA ASP A 169 20.49 7.05 -18.19
C ASP A 169 20.90 8.02 -19.31
N SER A 170 19.96 8.43 -20.18
CA SER A 170 20.13 9.55 -21.11
C SER A 170 18.91 10.46 -21.09
N ALA A 171 19.04 11.65 -20.50
CA ALA A 171 17.93 12.59 -20.34
C ALA A 171 17.32 13.05 -21.67
N SER A 172 18.15 13.20 -22.72
CA SER A 172 17.72 13.59 -24.07
C SER A 172 16.98 12.48 -24.84
N VAL A 173 16.92 11.26 -24.32
CA VAL A 173 16.19 10.14 -24.95
C VAL A 173 14.71 10.13 -24.54
N LEU A 174 14.41 10.51 -23.30
CA LEU A 174 13.05 10.56 -22.76
C LEU A 174 12.42 11.92 -23.06
N THR A 175 11.59 11.99 -24.10
CA THR A 175 11.04 13.27 -24.61
C THR A 175 9.75 13.67 -23.91
N SER A 176 8.98 12.72 -23.40
CA SER A 176 7.71 12.99 -22.71
C SER A 176 7.41 11.97 -21.62
N ILE A 177 6.68 12.43 -20.59
CA ILE A 177 6.04 11.58 -19.60
C ILE A 177 4.55 11.94 -19.57
N GLN A 178 3.68 10.93 -19.56
CA GLN A 178 2.24 11.08 -19.33
C GLN A 178 1.93 10.57 -17.92
N PHE A 179 1.49 11.46 -17.04
CA PHE A 179 1.20 11.17 -15.63
C PHE A 179 -0.27 10.80 -15.46
N PRO A 180 -0.61 9.68 -14.78
CA PRO A 180 -2.00 9.39 -14.46
C PRO A 180 -2.55 10.45 -13.51
N HIS A 181 -3.81 10.85 -13.71
CA HIS A 181 -4.55 11.67 -12.77
C HIS A 181 -5.55 10.82 -11.96
N SER A 182 -5.93 11.30 -10.78
CA SER A 182 -6.87 10.63 -9.86
C SER A 182 -8.30 11.19 -9.95
N LEU A 183 -8.57 11.91 -11.05
CA LEU A 183 -9.80 12.66 -11.29
C LEU A 183 -10.72 11.90 -12.25
N SER A 184 -12.03 11.97 -12.01
CA SER A 184 -13.04 11.60 -12.99
C SER A 184 -13.31 12.79 -13.90
N LEU A 185 -12.80 12.74 -15.12
CA LEU A 185 -13.25 13.64 -16.17
C LEU A 185 -14.55 13.10 -16.78
N ASN A 186 -15.48 14.00 -17.03
CA ASN A 186 -16.69 13.77 -17.82
C ASN A 186 -16.50 14.50 -19.17
N ASP A 187 -17.44 14.34 -20.12
CA ASP A 187 -17.38 15.00 -21.44
C ASP A 187 -17.41 16.55 -21.41
N HIS A 188 -17.52 17.15 -20.22
CA HIS A 188 -17.34 18.58 -19.97
C HIS A 188 -15.92 18.90 -19.48
N GLU A 189 -14.93 18.84 -20.38
CA GLU A 189 -13.55 19.30 -20.10
C GLU A 189 -13.46 20.85 -19.95
N SER A 190 -14.53 21.57 -20.32
CA SER A 190 -14.64 23.02 -20.49
C SER A 190 -14.57 23.84 -19.19
N GLY A 191 -13.43 23.78 -18.51
CA GLY A 191 -13.17 24.55 -17.28
C GLY A 191 -11.91 24.12 -16.53
N MET A 192 -11.32 22.97 -16.89
CA MET A 192 -10.15 22.40 -16.24
C MET A 192 -8.86 22.79 -16.97
N THR A 193 -7.84 23.19 -16.21
CA THR A 193 -6.49 23.47 -16.72
C THR A 193 -5.49 22.56 -16.04
N PHE A 194 -4.86 21.68 -16.81
CA PHE A 194 -3.79 20.81 -16.34
C PHE A 194 -2.41 21.44 -16.55
N LYS A 195 -1.52 21.20 -15.59
CA LYS A 195 -0.10 21.55 -15.59
C LYS A 195 0.69 20.51 -14.79
N VAL A 196 2.00 20.64 -14.71
CA VAL A 196 2.81 19.86 -13.75
C VAL A 196 3.57 20.77 -12.79
N LEU A 197 3.63 20.41 -11.51
CA LEU A 197 4.62 20.96 -10.59
C LEU A 197 5.93 20.20 -10.80
N HIS A 198 7.03 20.93 -10.98
CA HIS A 198 8.36 20.40 -11.26
C HIS A 198 9.40 21.04 -10.32
N ILE A 199 10.18 20.23 -9.60
CA ILE A 199 11.07 20.67 -8.52
C ILE A 199 12.53 20.72 -9.00
N LYS A 200 12.88 21.77 -9.76
CA LYS A 200 14.22 21.95 -10.32
C LYS A 200 15.26 22.31 -9.27
N SER A 201 16.53 22.18 -9.65
CA SER A 201 17.68 22.74 -8.91
C SER A 201 17.60 24.26 -8.72
N THR A 202 16.93 24.97 -9.63
CA THR A 202 16.64 26.41 -9.54
C THR A 202 15.41 26.75 -8.67
N GLY A 203 14.72 25.74 -8.13
CA GLY A 203 13.47 25.90 -7.37
C GLY A 203 12.24 25.28 -8.05
N PRO A 204 11.08 25.28 -7.36
CA PRO A 204 9.82 24.76 -7.88
C PRO A 204 9.24 25.66 -8.97
N ALA A 205 8.72 25.05 -10.04
CA ALA A 205 8.00 25.72 -11.13
C ALA A 205 6.72 24.95 -11.49
N ILE A 206 5.71 25.65 -11.98
CA ILE A 206 4.52 25.04 -12.59
C ILE A 206 4.64 25.18 -14.11
N GLU A 207 4.81 24.05 -14.80
CA GLU A 207 5.04 23.98 -16.25
C GLU A 207 3.76 23.59 -17.01
N PRO A 208 3.58 24.07 -18.25
CA PRO A 208 2.46 23.65 -19.08
C PRO A 208 2.51 22.15 -19.36
N SER A 209 1.34 21.50 -19.39
CA SER A 209 1.19 20.24 -20.11
C SER A 209 1.31 20.48 -21.61
N VAL A 210 1.74 19.46 -22.34
CA VAL A 210 1.64 19.42 -23.82
C VAL A 210 0.19 19.16 -24.22
N ASP A 211 -0.46 18.23 -23.52
CA ASP A 211 -1.77 17.69 -23.84
C ASP A 211 -2.33 16.95 -22.61
N HIS A 212 -3.60 16.55 -22.64
CA HIS A 212 -4.20 15.69 -21.62
C HIS A 212 -5.29 14.79 -22.21
N SER A 213 -5.82 13.89 -21.39
CA SER A 213 -6.82 12.89 -21.76
C SER A 213 -7.60 12.49 -20.52
N MET A 214 -8.72 11.78 -20.69
CA MET A 214 -9.58 11.19 -19.63
C MET A 214 -8.87 10.41 -18.50
N THR A 215 -7.57 10.12 -18.59
CA THR A 215 -6.80 9.43 -17.55
C THR A 215 -5.38 9.97 -17.29
N HIS A 216 -4.79 10.73 -18.22
CA HIS A 216 -3.37 11.12 -18.17
C HIS A 216 -3.11 12.55 -18.65
N VAL A 217 -2.17 13.24 -17.99
CA VAL A 217 -1.63 14.55 -18.37
C VAL A 217 -0.25 14.36 -19.02
N LYS A 218 -0.07 14.81 -20.26
CA LYS A 218 1.20 14.71 -21.00
C LYS A 218 2.08 15.94 -20.76
N TRP A 219 3.36 15.72 -20.46
CA TRP A 219 4.37 16.78 -20.27
C TRP A 219 5.62 16.49 -21.10
N HIS A 220 6.27 17.55 -21.58
CA HIS A 220 7.55 17.48 -22.29
C HIS A 220 8.69 17.66 -21.29
N VAL A 221 9.65 16.74 -21.28
CA VAL A 221 10.67 16.66 -20.22
C VAL A 221 11.66 17.82 -20.32
N SER A 222 11.50 18.83 -19.47
CA SER A 222 12.43 19.98 -19.41
C SER A 222 13.68 19.71 -18.54
N SER A 223 13.58 18.82 -17.55
CA SER A 223 14.70 18.18 -16.86
C SER A 223 14.21 16.96 -16.05
N LEU A 224 15.12 16.19 -15.45
CA LEU A 224 14.79 14.99 -14.67
C LEU A 224 14.94 15.24 -13.17
N SER A 225 13.81 15.44 -12.51
CA SER A 225 13.69 15.72 -11.07
C SER A 225 12.25 15.40 -10.59
N PRO A 226 11.89 15.60 -9.31
CA PRO A 226 10.52 15.39 -8.83
C PRO A 226 9.48 16.20 -9.59
N VAL A 227 8.48 15.50 -10.15
CA VAL A 227 7.43 16.08 -11.01
C VAL A 227 6.09 15.36 -10.81
N GLY A 228 4.98 16.11 -10.84
CA GLY A 228 3.63 15.54 -10.71
C GLY A 228 2.54 16.48 -11.21
N PRO A 229 1.39 15.94 -11.69
CA PRO A 229 0.33 16.73 -12.28
C PRO A 229 -0.43 17.56 -11.23
N VAL A 230 -0.74 18.79 -11.59
CA VAL A 230 -1.58 19.72 -10.84
C VAL A 230 -2.71 20.23 -11.74
N ILE A 231 -3.86 20.50 -11.14
CA ILE A 231 -5.05 21.01 -11.82
C ILE A 231 -5.47 22.36 -11.23
N GLN A 232 -6.02 23.22 -12.07
CA GLN A 232 -6.86 24.36 -11.69
C GLN A 232 -8.24 24.16 -12.33
N THR A 233 -9.32 24.38 -11.59
CA THR A 233 -10.71 24.38 -12.09
C THR A 233 -11.55 25.37 -11.27
N GLN A 234 -12.75 25.70 -11.75
CA GLN A 234 -13.79 26.43 -11.00
C GLN A 234 -14.96 25.51 -10.59
N GLU A 235 -15.00 24.27 -11.10
CA GLU A 235 -16.09 23.31 -10.87
C GLU A 235 -15.75 22.30 -9.74
N PRO A 236 -16.77 21.68 -9.11
CA PRO A 236 -16.55 20.65 -8.09
C PRO A 236 -15.79 19.44 -8.64
N VAL A 237 -14.63 19.15 -8.06
CA VAL A 237 -13.77 18.04 -8.49
C VAL A 237 -14.35 16.70 -8.03
N HIS A 238 -14.49 15.79 -8.99
CA HIS A 238 -14.88 14.41 -8.80
C HIS A 238 -13.65 13.51 -8.92
N TYR A 239 -13.47 12.59 -7.97
CA TYR A 239 -12.30 11.74 -7.86
C TYR A 239 -12.63 10.26 -8.04
N ASP A 240 -11.69 9.53 -8.62
CA ASP A 240 -11.57 8.09 -8.41
C ASP A 240 -11.27 7.85 -6.92
N GLY A 241 -12.24 7.31 -6.19
CA GLY A 241 -12.12 7.04 -4.77
C GLY A 241 -11.44 5.71 -4.46
N ALA A 242 -10.80 5.62 -3.30
CA ALA A 242 -10.22 4.39 -2.76
C ALA A 242 -10.47 4.27 -1.25
N VAL A 243 -10.92 3.10 -0.79
CA VAL A 243 -11.07 2.74 0.62
C VAL A 243 -9.96 1.74 1.00
N ILE A 244 -9.19 2.05 2.05
CA ILE A 244 -8.05 1.25 2.49
C ILE A 244 -8.25 0.81 3.94
N LEU A 245 -8.15 -0.50 4.19
CA LEU A 245 -8.46 -1.09 5.49
C LEU A 245 -7.20 -1.67 6.14
N TYR A 246 -7.01 -1.37 7.43
CA TYR A 246 -5.95 -1.92 8.26
C TYR A 246 -6.52 -2.42 9.58
N LYS A 247 -6.41 -3.72 9.87
CA LYS A 247 -6.77 -4.27 11.19
C LYS A 247 -5.65 -3.99 12.20
N VAL A 248 -6.02 -3.55 13.40
CA VAL A 248 -5.12 -3.49 14.57
C VAL A 248 -4.76 -4.90 15.03
N VAL A 249 -3.47 -5.15 15.24
CA VAL A 249 -2.96 -6.36 15.89
C VAL A 249 -2.84 -6.08 17.38
N ASN A 250 -3.68 -6.74 18.17
CA ASN A 250 -3.68 -6.72 19.63
C ASN A 250 -4.03 -8.14 20.13
N ASN A 251 -4.00 -8.35 21.45
CA ASN A 251 -4.29 -9.65 22.08
C ASN A 251 -5.74 -9.77 22.56
N HIS A 252 -6.65 -8.90 22.09
CA HIS A 252 -8.06 -8.89 22.50
C HIS A 252 -8.92 -9.65 21.48
N PRO A 253 -10.01 -10.34 21.87
CA PRO A 253 -10.88 -11.05 20.92
C PRO A 253 -11.62 -10.11 19.96
N SER A 254 -11.87 -8.86 20.38
CA SER A 254 -12.52 -7.82 19.58
C SER A 254 -11.72 -7.41 18.35
N LEU A 255 -12.41 -7.07 17.27
CA LEU A 255 -11.78 -6.51 16.07
C LEU A 255 -11.75 -4.97 16.15
N SER A 256 -10.64 -4.39 15.73
CA SER A 256 -10.47 -2.94 15.56
C SER A 256 -9.79 -2.70 14.22
N PHE A 257 -10.32 -1.78 13.42
CA PHE A 257 -9.81 -1.42 12.10
C PHE A 257 -9.66 0.10 11.98
N ARG A 258 -8.62 0.54 11.25
CA ARG A 258 -8.55 1.88 10.66
C ARG A 258 -8.97 1.78 9.20
N VAL A 259 -10.02 2.52 8.84
CA VAL A 259 -10.51 2.65 7.47
C VAL A 259 -10.18 4.05 6.96
N TYR A 260 -9.40 4.11 5.89
CA TYR A 260 -9.01 5.36 5.23
C TYR A 260 -9.85 5.51 3.96
N VAL A 261 -10.61 6.60 3.86
CA VAL A 261 -11.25 7.03 2.60
C VAL A 261 -10.30 8.01 1.92
N ALA A 262 -10.02 7.79 0.64
CA ALA A 262 -8.93 8.47 -0.06
C ALA A 262 -9.22 8.72 -1.54
N THR A 263 -8.47 9.66 -2.13
CA THR A 263 -8.26 9.70 -3.59
C THR A 263 -7.46 8.48 -4.02
N ASN A 264 -7.72 7.95 -5.22
CA ASN A 264 -6.95 6.88 -5.85
C ASN A 264 -5.61 7.41 -6.40
N ASN A 265 -4.81 7.95 -5.48
CA ASN A 265 -3.55 8.63 -5.72
C ASN A 265 -2.44 7.85 -5.04
N ASP A 266 -1.58 7.22 -5.83
CA ASP A 266 -0.46 6.40 -5.38
C ASP A 266 0.45 7.10 -4.36
N SER A 267 0.59 8.44 -4.43
CA SER A 267 1.36 9.22 -3.44
C SER A 267 0.66 9.29 -2.09
N PHE A 268 -0.66 9.50 -2.08
CA PHE A 268 -1.47 9.58 -0.88
C PHE A 268 -1.65 8.20 -0.24
N ILE A 269 -1.92 7.16 -1.04
CA ILE A 269 -1.98 5.75 -0.64
C ILE A 269 -0.64 5.32 -0.01
N LYS A 270 0.49 5.71 -0.61
CA LYS A 270 1.84 5.47 -0.09
C LYS A 270 2.10 6.23 1.22
N ASP A 271 1.54 7.42 1.41
CA ASP A 271 1.65 8.18 2.66
C ASP A 271 0.79 7.64 3.79
N ILE A 272 -0.44 7.18 3.52
CA ILE A 272 -1.26 6.40 4.46
C ILE A 272 -0.48 5.15 4.91
N SER A 273 0.12 4.43 3.96
CA SER A 273 0.95 3.26 4.24
C SER A 273 2.20 3.56 5.09
N LYS A 274 2.78 4.77 4.98
CA LYS A 274 3.87 5.24 5.88
C LYS A 274 3.32 5.57 7.26
N ALA A 275 2.21 6.31 7.36
CA ALA A 275 1.62 6.74 8.62
C ALA A 275 1.20 5.53 9.48
N VAL A 276 0.63 4.48 8.87
CA VAL A 276 0.35 3.21 9.54
C VAL A 276 1.63 2.52 10.00
N LYS A 277 2.68 2.48 9.16
CA LYS A 277 3.96 1.84 9.49
C LYS A 277 4.72 2.51 10.65
N TYR A 278 4.57 3.82 10.82
CA TYR A 278 5.22 4.60 11.89
C TYR A 278 4.30 4.83 13.11
N SER A 279 3.16 4.15 13.20
CA SER A 279 2.29 4.17 14.38
C SER A 279 2.71 3.08 15.38
N ASP A 280 2.56 3.34 16.68
CA ASP A 280 2.97 2.41 17.75
C ASP A 280 2.11 1.14 17.82
N LYS A 281 0.86 1.21 17.33
CA LYS A 281 0.00 0.03 17.12
C LYS A 281 0.54 -0.80 15.94
N LYS A 282 0.58 -2.12 16.07
CA LYS A 282 0.87 -3.04 14.94
C LYS A 282 -0.37 -3.20 14.05
N PHE A 283 -0.19 -3.36 12.74
CA PHE A 283 -1.29 -3.44 11.76
C PHE A 283 -1.09 -4.54 10.71
N ILE A 284 -2.21 -5.07 10.21
CA ILE A 284 -2.30 -5.90 9.00
C ILE A 284 -3.13 -5.13 7.98
N LYS A 285 -2.61 -4.90 6.76
CA LYS A 285 -3.43 -4.40 5.65
C LYS A 285 -4.38 -5.52 5.21
N ILE A 286 -5.67 -5.21 5.14
CA ILE A 286 -6.68 -6.15 4.64
C ILE A 286 -6.77 -6.03 3.12
N ASP A 287 -6.82 -7.17 2.42
CA ASP A 287 -6.91 -7.20 0.97
C ASP A 287 -8.37 -7.26 0.52
N LYS A 288 -8.85 -6.14 -0.04
CA LYS A 288 -10.18 -5.98 -0.64
C LYS A 288 -10.06 -5.03 -1.83
N PRO A 289 -10.95 -5.11 -2.84
CA PRO A 289 -11.04 -4.12 -3.90
C PRO A 289 -11.19 -2.71 -3.28
N PRO A 290 -10.20 -1.80 -3.46
CA PRO A 290 -10.22 -0.53 -2.77
C PRO A 290 -11.06 0.51 -3.53
N VAL A 291 -11.15 0.40 -4.85
CA VAL A 291 -11.74 1.44 -5.73
C VAL A 291 -13.24 1.59 -5.45
N CYS A 292 -13.69 2.83 -5.28
CA CYS A 292 -15.10 3.16 -5.13
C CYS A 292 -15.86 2.92 -6.44
N GLN A 293 -17.09 2.41 -6.33
CA GLN A 293 -18.01 2.17 -7.45
C GLN A 293 -18.60 3.49 -7.98
N LYS A 294 -18.63 4.53 -7.15
CA LYS A 294 -19.05 5.89 -7.48
C LYS A 294 -17.99 6.90 -7.09
N ARG A 295 -18.07 8.11 -7.64
CA ARG A 295 -17.04 9.14 -7.43
C ARG A 295 -17.14 9.76 -6.03
N LEU A 296 -15.99 10.15 -5.49
CA LEU A 296 -15.93 10.98 -4.30
C LEU A 296 -15.82 12.45 -4.75
N GLN A 297 -16.41 13.38 -3.99
CA GLN A 297 -16.41 14.81 -4.33
C GLN A 297 -15.89 15.62 -3.14
N ASP A 298 -15.05 16.62 -3.42
CA ASP A 298 -14.53 17.54 -2.39
C ASP A 298 -15.69 18.29 -1.69
N GLY A 299 -15.68 18.32 -0.35
CA GLY A 299 -16.70 18.97 0.48
C GLY A 299 -17.99 18.17 0.71
N LYS A 300 -18.21 17.02 0.06
CA LYS A 300 -19.37 16.15 0.36
C LYS A 300 -19.16 15.36 1.65
N ARG A 301 -20.26 15.07 2.36
CA ARG A 301 -20.23 14.23 3.58
C ARG A 301 -20.54 12.76 3.29
N TYR A 302 -19.81 11.88 3.95
CA TYR A 302 -19.91 10.44 3.83
C TYR A 302 -20.00 9.77 5.21
N ARG A 303 -20.75 8.67 5.31
CA ARG A 303 -20.84 7.81 6.50
C ARG A 303 -20.39 6.40 6.15
N LEU A 304 -19.60 5.80 7.04
CA LEU A 304 -19.31 4.37 7.00
C LEU A 304 -20.33 3.64 7.88
N ILE A 305 -20.97 2.60 7.35
CA ILE A 305 -21.87 1.71 8.11
C ILE A 305 -21.33 0.28 8.15
N SER A 306 -21.78 -0.49 9.15
CA SER A 306 -21.45 -1.91 9.33
C SER A 306 -22.72 -2.76 9.43
N GLU A 307 -22.70 -3.94 8.79
CA GLU A 307 -23.73 -4.98 8.87
C GLU A 307 -23.09 -6.30 9.33
N PRO A 308 -23.25 -6.77 10.59
CA PRO A 308 -23.99 -6.14 11.70
C PRO A 308 -23.33 -4.86 12.23
N GLU A 309 -24.09 -4.15 13.05
CA GLU A 309 -23.71 -2.88 13.68
C GLU A 309 -22.39 -2.98 14.46
N ALA A 310 -21.58 -1.92 14.37
CA ALA A 310 -20.27 -1.80 14.98
C ALA A 310 -20.09 -0.36 15.51
N GLU A 311 -19.22 -0.17 16.49
CA GLU A 311 -18.86 1.15 16.99
C GLU A 311 -17.95 1.84 15.96
N ILE A 312 -18.44 2.93 15.35
CA ILE A 312 -17.76 3.64 14.27
C ILE A 312 -17.49 5.08 14.72
N THR A 313 -16.25 5.55 14.56
CA THR A 313 -15.87 6.91 14.97
C THR A 313 -14.86 7.55 14.00
N PRO A 314 -15.12 8.75 13.46
CA PRO A 314 -16.37 9.51 13.59
C PRO A 314 -17.53 8.87 12.80
N GLU A 315 -18.77 9.21 13.17
CA GLU A 315 -20.00 8.75 12.50
C GLU A 315 -20.18 9.31 11.08
N GLU A 316 -19.55 10.46 10.79
CA GLU A 316 -19.54 11.14 9.50
C GLU A 316 -18.15 11.72 9.24
N ILE A 317 -17.78 11.82 7.96
CA ILE A 317 -16.61 12.57 7.50
C ILE A 317 -17.00 13.50 6.35
N GLU A 318 -16.36 14.65 6.26
CA GLU A 318 -16.28 15.43 5.02
C GLU A 318 -15.12 14.89 4.18
N PHE A 319 -15.34 14.67 2.88
CA PHE A 319 -14.27 14.24 1.97
C PHE A 319 -13.49 15.44 1.44
N VAL A 320 -12.16 15.38 1.57
CA VAL A 320 -11.20 16.37 1.05
C VAL A 320 -9.98 15.60 0.55
N ASP A 321 -9.34 16.01 -0.56
CA ASP A 321 -8.09 15.38 -1.00
C ASP A 321 -6.94 15.59 0.01
N GLY A 322 -6.73 14.59 0.86
CA GLY A 322 -5.68 14.59 1.87
C GLY A 322 -4.25 14.46 1.32
N SER A 323 -4.02 14.48 0.00
CA SER A 323 -2.68 14.35 -0.61
C SER A 323 -1.67 15.34 -0.01
N LEU A 324 -2.07 16.61 0.13
CA LEU A 324 -1.24 17.70 0.67
C LEU A 324 -1.09 17.65 2.20
N LEU A 325 -2.04 17.04 2.93
CA LEU A 325 -2.07 17.04 4.39
C LEU A 325 -0.93 16.20 4.99
N LYS A 326 -0.34 16.66 6.10
CA LYS A 326 0.72 15.91 6.83
C LYS A 326 0.14 14.78 7.69
N LEU A 327 -1.02 15.03 8.33
CA LEU A 327 -1.78 14.01 9.04
C LEU A 327 -2.72 13.27 8.09
N LYS A 328 -3.00 12.00 8.37
CA LYS A 328 -3.83 11.10 7.54
C LYS A 328 -4.99 10.59 8.38
N SER A 329 -6.14 11.27 8.26
CA SER A 329 -7.38 10.94 8.96
C SER A 329 -7.88 9.54 8.61
N TYR A 330 -8.56 8.89 9.55
CA TYR A 330 -9.16 7.57 9.39
C TYR A 330 -10.44 7.49 10.22
N ILE A 331 -11.33 6.58 9.83
CA ILE A 331 -12.46 6.12 10.64
C ILE A 331 -11.98 4.90 11.44
N GLU A 332 -12.15 4.90 12.76
CA GLU A 332 -11.96 3.71 13.60
C GLU A 332 -13.27 2.91 13.58
N VAL A 333 -13.17 1.60 13.33
CA VAL A 333 -14.29 0.65 13.41
C VAL A 333 -13.94 -0.39 14.47
N TYR A 334 -14.75 -0.48 15.52
CA TYR A 334 -14.58 -1.43 16.62
C TYR A 334 -15.79 -2.37 16.71
N MET A 335 -15.52 -3.67 16.86
CA MET A 335 -16.55 -4.70 17.04
C MET A 335 -16.10 -5.66 18.14
N GLU A 336 -16.89 -5.75 19.21
CA GLU A 336 -16.56 -6.49 20.44
C GLU A 336 -16.31 -7.99 20.17
N GLN A 337 -17.08 -8.59 19.26
CA GLN A 337 -17.02 -10.02 18.93
C GLN A 337 -16.44 -10.24 17.52
N PRO A 338 -15.52 -11.20 17.34
CA PRO A 338 -14.95 -11.49 16.02
C PRO A 338 -15.92 -12.33 15.17
N MET A 339 -16.58 -11.71 14.19
CA MET A 339 -17.48 -12.37 13.25
C MET A 339 -17.35 -11.81 11.82
N GLU A 340 -18.02 -12.43 10.84
CA GLU A 340 -18.12 -11.84 9.51
C GLU A 340 -19.06 -10.62 9.51
N PHE A 341 -18.67 -9.55 8.83
CA PHE A 341 -19.44 -8.32 8.73
C PHE A 341 -19.23 -7.64 7.37
N THR A 342 -20.06 -6.65 7.02
CA THR A 342 -19.98 -5.94 5.75
C THR A 342 -19.90 -4.44 6.00
N LEU A 343 -18.85 -3.80 5.50
CA LEU A 343 -18.72 -2.34 5.53
C LEU A 343 -19.26 -1.74 4.24
N SER A 344 -20.02 -0.66 4.36
CA SER A 344 -20.50 0.15 3.24
C SER A 344 -20.21 1.62 3.50
N LEU A 345 -19.61 2.31 2.53
CA LEU A 345 -19.45 3.77 2.55
C LEU A 345 -20.59 4.40 1.75
N ILE A 346 -21.29 5.35 2.36
CA ILE A 346 -22.50 5.99 1.83
C ILE A 346 -22.27 7.50 1.72
N GLU A 347 -22.71 8.11 0.63
CA GLU A 347 -22.79 9.57 0.45
C GLU A 347 -24.10 10.09 1.05
N LEU A 348 -24.04 11.11 1.90
CA LEU A 348 -25.17 11.46 2.77
C LEU A 348 -26.29 12.28 2.11
N GLU A 349 -26.05 12.95 0.98
CA GLU A 349 -27.07 13.76 0.31
C GLU A 349 -27.93 12.95 -0.67
N SER A 350 -27.36 11.88 -1.23
CA SER A 350 -28.02 10.97 -2.19
C SER A 350 -28.38 9.60 -1.60
N GLU A 351 -27.92 9.31 -0.37
CA GLU A 351 -27.98 8.00 0.30
C GLU A 351 -27.30 6.86 -0.49
N GLU A 352 -26.48 7.18 -1.50
CA GLU A 352 -25.89 6.18 -2.38
C GLU A 352 -24.67 5.49 -1.77
N ILE A 353 -24.66 4.14 -1.84
CA ILE A 353 -23.48 3.33 -1.52
C ILE A 353 -22.40 3.58 -2.59
N VAL A 354 -21.30 4.20 -2.21
CA VAL A 354 -20.16 4.49 -3.09
C VAL A 354 -19.08 3.40 -3.04
N TRP A 355 -19.03 2.60 -1.97
CA TRP A 355 -18.15 1.43 -1.83
C TRP A 355 -18.74 0.43 -0.85
N LYS A 356 -18.59 -0.88 -1.08
CA LYS A 356 -19.05 -1.95 -0.16
C LYS A 356 -18.14 -3.17 -0.24
N ALA A 357 -17.77 -3.74 0.91
CA ALA A 357 -17.00 -4.99 0.97
C ALA A 357 -17.39 -5.86 2.18
N LYS A 358 -17.55 -7.17 1.95
CA LYS A 358 -17.70 -8.16 3.02
C LYS A 358 -16.33 -8.58 3.57
N LEU A 359 -16.22 -8.53 4.88
CA LEU A 359 -15.08 -8.88 5.71
C LEU A 359 -15.36 -10.21 6.45
N ARG A 360 -14.39 -11.13 6.37
CA ARG A 360 -14.45 -12.53 6.80
C ARG A 360 -13.17 -12.90 7.54
N GLU A 361 -13.22 -13.94 8.37
CA GLU A 361 -12.09 -14.35 9.24
C GLU A 361 -10.76 -14.55 8.47
N CYS A 362 -10.82 -15.13 7.27
CA CYS A 362 -9.68 -15.36 6.39
C CYS A 362 -9.01 -14.07 5.87
N ASP A 363 -9.68 -12.92 5.93
CA ASP A 363 -9.14 -11.65 5.44
C ASP A 363 -8.14 -11.02 6.43
N TRP A 364 -8.20 -11.42 7.71
CA TRP A 364 -7.28 -10.94 8.76
C TRP A 364 -6.48 -12.03 9.46
N ILE A 365 -6.82 -13.32 9.29
CA ILE A 365 -5.95 -14.43 9.68
C ILE A 365 -4.92 -14.67 8.58
N LEU A 366 -3.69 -14.21 8.83
CA LEU A 366 -2.53 -14.49 7.97
C LEU A 366 -2.13 -15.97 8.09
N HIS A 367 -2.78 -16.83 7.32
CA HIS A 367 -2.31 -18.19 7.10
C HIS A 367 -0.98 -18.18 6.34
N ASP A 368 0.03 -18.85 6.88
CA ASP A 368 1.35 -19.01 6.25
C ASP A 368 1.24 -19.90 4.99
N GLN A 369 1.13 -19.26 3.82
CA GLN A 369 0.78 -19.90 2.55
C GLN A 369 1.85 -20.86 2.02
N ASN A 370 3.07 -20.82 2.58
CA ASN A 370 4.23 -21.63 2.20
C ASN A 370 4.01 -23.16 2.30
N LYS A 371 2.89 -23.63 2.87
CA LYS A 371 2.56 -25.05 3.00
C LYS A 371 1.92 -25.69 1.77
N ASN A 372 1.40 -24.91 0.80
CA ASN A 372 0.58 -25.48 -0.29
C ASN A 372 1.31 -25.66 -1.64
N GLU A 373 2.43 -24.99 -1.91
CA GLU A 373 3.14 -25.12 -3.20
C GLU A 373 3.81 -26.50 -3.39
N GLN A 374 4.19 -27.17 -2.30
CA GLN A 374 4.93 -28.44 -2.34
C GLN A 374 4.16 -29.65 -2.91
N LYS A 375 2.87 -29.51 -3.29
CA LYS A 375 2.03 -30.64 -3.77
C LYS A 375 1.76 -30.69 -5.28
N ARG A 376 2.35 -29.80 -6.09
CA ARG A 376 2.25 -29.88 -7.56
C ARG A 376 3.57 -29.57 -8.27
N ASN A 377 4.50 -30.54 -8.28
CA ASN A 377 5.33 -30.90 -9.45
C ASN A 377 6.33 -32.01 -9.12
N THR A 378 5.98 -33.28 -9.35
CA THR A 378 6.97 -34.40 -9.31
C THR A 378 6.58 -35.62 -10.16
N ILE A 379 5.96 -35.40 -11.33
CA ILE A 379 5.76 -36.47 -12.32
C ILE A 379 6.85 -36.39 -13.39
N SER A 380 8.03 -36.97 -13.08
CA SER A 380 8.84 -37.71 -14.08
C SER A 380 10.08 -38.38 -13.46
N ASN A 381 10.19 -39.69 -13.73
CA ASN A 381 11.43 -40.43 -13.92
C ASN A 381 12.61 -40.25 -12.95
N ARG A 382 12.76 -41.23 -12.03
CA ARG A 382 13.91 -42.17 -12.12
C ARG A 382 13.64 -43.49 -11.39
N ARG A 383 13.92 -44.60 -12.08
CA ARG A 383 13.91 -45.96 -11.51
C ARG A 383 15.19 -46.23 -10.72
N ARG A 384 15.05 -46.82 -9.52
CA ARG A 384 15.68 -48.12 -9.21
C ARG A 384 15.01 -48.76 -7.98
N LYS A 385 14.98 -50.10 -7.95
CA LYS A 385 14.43 -50.91 -6.86
C LYS A 385 15.54 -51.29 -5.87
N LEU A 386 15.21 -51.35 -4.59
CA LEU A 386 15.41 -52.58 -3.79
C LEU A 386 14.21 -52.73 -2.84
N SER A 387 14.10 -53.86 -2.13
CA SER A 387 12.82 -54.36 -1.61
C SER A 387 12.83 -54.72 -0.12
N ASN A 388 11.67 -55.20 0.35
CA ASN A 388 11.34 -55.78 1.66
C ASN A 388 10.83 -54.69 2.64
N SER A 389 9.56 -54.65 3.10
CA SER A 389 8.64 -55.66 3.67
C SER A 389 8.94 -55.98 5.14
N LEU A 390 7.98 -56.11 6.07
CA LEU A 390 6.50 -56.01 6.01
C LEU A 390 5.94 -55.86 7.44
N PHE A 391 4.62 -55.65 7.59
CA PHE A 391 3.86 -55.51 8.85
C PHE A 391 4.20 -54.30 9.74
N GLY A 392 3.26 -53.77 10.53
CA GLY A 392 1.82 -54.09 10.62
C GLY A 392 1.13 -53.34 11.77
N GLU A 393 -0.20 -53.21 11.65
CA GLU A 393 -1.25 -53.07 12.70
C GLU A 393 -0.89 -52.63 14.13
N GLU A 394 -1.71 -51.90 14.89
CA GLU A 394 -2.88 -51.02 14.70
C GLU A 394 -3.25 -50.60 16.14
N PHE A 395 -3.45 -49.30 16.37
CA PHE A 395 -4.42 -48.69 17.30
C PHE A 395 -4.57 -49.03 18.82
N TYR A 396 -5.10 -48.00 19.51
CA TYR A 396 -5.97 -47.99 20.70
C TYR A 396 -5.42 -48.10 22.15
N ASN A 397 -5.48 -46.93 22.80
CA ASN A 397 -6.25 -46.66 24.02
C ASN A 397 -5.66 -46.87 25.45
N LYS A 398 -5.38 -45.72 26.07
CA LYS A 398 -6.18 -45.17 27.20
C LYS A 398 -5.96 -45.71 28.64
N LYS A 399 -5.01 -45.03 29.33
CA LYS A 399 -5.25 -44.25 30.57
C LYS A 399 -5.32 -44.97 31.95
N LEU A 400 -4.68 -44.32 32.95
CA LEU A 400 -4.83 -44.44 34.43
C LEU A 400 -4.19 -45.63 35.19
N LYS A 401 -3.00 -45.38 35.74
CA LYS A 401 -2.75 -45.19 37.19
C LYS A 401 -3.14 -46.33 38.17
N GLY A 402 -2.15 -47.11 38.58
CA GLY A 402 -1.98 -47.62 39.96
C GLY A 402 -0.79 -46.89 40.64
N SER A 403 -0.57 -47.06 41.94
CA SER A 403 0.52 -46.37 42.66
C SER A 403 1.27 -47.23 43.70
N ASP A 404 2.49 -46.78 43.95
CA ASP A 404 3.30 -46.89 45.18
C ASP A 404 4.03 -48.21 45.56
N ILE A 405 5.16 -47.96 46.23
CA ILE A 405 6.04 -48.84 47.03
C ILE A 405 7.11 -49.64 46.24
N SER A 406 8.37 -49.36 46.64
CA SER A 406 9.68 -50.01 46.42
C SER A 406 9.72 -51.42 45.79
N ASP A 407 10.75 -51.78 45.00
CA ASP A 407 12.16 -51.58 45.34
C ASP A 407 13.14 -51.60 44.13
N GLY A 408 14.40 -51.20 44.37
CA GLY A 408 15.55 -51.81 43.69
C GLY A 408 15.71 -51.67 42.18
N THR A 409 15.65 -50.46 41.61
CA THR A 409 16.23 -50.20 40.27
C THR A 409 16.88 -48.81 40.23
N LYS A 410 18.09 -48.70 39.68
CA LYS A 410 18.77 -47.42 39.48
C LYS A 410 17.97 -46.54 38.53
N ALA A 411 17.26 -45.55 39.06
CA ALA A 411 16.60 -44.54 38.25
C ALA A 411 17.67 -43.77 37.47
N LYS A 412 17.54 -43.72 36.13
CA LYS A 412 18.32 -42.81 35.30
C LYS A 412 17.90 -41.38 35.64
N THR A 413 18.70 -40.67 36.44
CA THR A 413 18.38 -39.30 36.86
C THR A 413 18.35 -38.38 35.65
N THR A 414 17.15 -37.94 35.28
CA THR A 414 16.95 -36.99 34.18
C THR A 414 17.38 -35.59 34.61
N LEU A 415 17.92 -34.81 33.67
CA LEU A 415 18.42 -33.46 33.96
C LEU A 415 17.29 -32.54 34.44
N THR A 416 17.50 -31.91 35.59
CA THR A 416 16.56 -30.96 36.19
C THR A 416 16.57 -29.61 35.45
N ASP A 417 15.49 -28.84 35.57
CA ASP A 417 15.39 -27.52 34.95
C ASP A 417 16.50 -26.56 35.42
N GLN A 418 16.94 -26.69 36.68
CA GLN A 418 18.04 -25.90 37.24
C GLN A 418 19.40 -26.26 36.60
N GLN A 419 19.63 -27.54 36.27
CA GLN A 419 20.82 -27.97 35.53
C GLN A 419 20.76 -27.49 34.08
N LEU A 420 19.62 -27.64 33.40
CA LEU A 420 19.44 -27.14 32.02
C LEU A 420 19.57 -25.61 31.93
N MET A 421 19.06 -24.86 32.90
CA MET A 421 19.20 -23.40 32.96
C MET A 421 20.65 -22.97 33.25
N THR A 422 21.40 -23.76 34.01
CA THR A 422 22.84 -23.54 34.23
C THR A 422 23.63 -23.71 32.93
N LEU A 423 23.35 -24.78 32.17
CA LEU A 423 23.93 -25.02 30.84
C LEU A 423 23.54 -23.93 29.84
N ALA A 424 22.26 -23.56 29.77
CA ALA A 424 21.73 -22.52 28.89
C ALA A 424 22.41 -21.15 29.07
N LYS A 425 22.78 -20.78 30.32
CA LYS A 425 23.52 -19.55 30.61
C LYS A 425 24.99 -19.58 30.13
N LYS A 426 25.55 -20.76 29.84
CA LYS A 426 26.93 -20.96 29.39
C LYS A 426 27.06 -21.27 27.89
N MET A 427 26.01 -21.75 27.22
CA MET A 427 25.98 -21.91 25.76
C MET A 427 26.13 -20.58 25.01
N GLY A 428 26.78 -20.60 23.84
CA GLY A 428 27.13 -19.42 23.05
C GLY A 428 26.02 -18.90 22.14
N LYS A 429 26.42 -18.39 20.96
CA LYS A 429 25.51 -17.97 19.87
C LYS A 429 25.27 -19.10 18.85
N ASP A 430 26.13 -20.11 18.89
CA ASP A 430 26.16 -21.42 18.25
C ASP A 430 24.98 -22.35 18.60
N TRP A 431 24.19 -22.05 19.64
CA TRP A 431 23.12 -22.92 20.15
C TRP A 431 22.14 -23.46 19.10
N LYS A 432 21.95 -22.77 17.97
CA LYS A 432 21.10 -23.23 16.84
C LYS A 432 21.75 -24.32 16.00
N GLU A 433 23.06 -24.24 15.81
CA GLU A 433 23.88 -25.21 15.08
C GLU A 433 23.93 -26.51 15.90
N ILE A 434 24.23 -26.37 17.20
CA ILE A 434 24.16 -27.44 18.20
C ILE A 434 22.76 -28.10 18.25
N ALA A 435 21.69 -27.31 18.20
CA ALA A 435 20.32 -27.84 18.20
C ALA A 435 20.01 -28.74 16.99
N ILE A 436 20.58 -28.44 15.82
CA ILE A 436 20.36 -29.19 14.57
C ILE A 436 21.31 -30.39 14.47
N GLU A 437 22.61 -30.16 14.65
CA GLU A 437 23.63 -31.18 14.37
C GLU A 437 23.80 -32.16 15.51
N CYS A 438 23.87 -31.67 16.75
CA CYS A 438 24.11 -32.48 17.94
C CYS A 438 22.81 -33.08 18.49
N LEU A 439 21.78 -32.24 18.62
CA LEU A 439 20.52 -32.57 19.31
C LEU A 439 19.37 -32.93 18.35
N LYS A 440 19.59 -32.84 17.04
CA LYS A 440 18.70 -33.34 15.96
C LYS A 440 17.26 -32.79 15.98
N LEU A 441 17.08 -31.58 16.54
CA LEU A 441 15.79 -30.90 16.59
C LEU A 441 15.37 -30.39 15.21
N GLU A 442 14.07 -30.39 14.92
CA GLU A 442 13.61 -29.84 13.65
C GLU A 442 13.77 -28.32 13.61
N MET A 443 14.05 -27.76 12.42
CA MET A 443 14.07 -26.30 12.19
C MET A 443 12.74 -25.63 12.61
N LYS A 444 11.60 -26.34 12.49
CA LYS A 444 10.29 -25.89 12.96
C LYS A 444 10.29 -25.59 14.47
N ASP A 445 11.01 -26.39 15.25
CA ASP A 445 11.07 -26.29 16.70
C ASP A 445 11.94 -25.11 17.14
N ILE A 446 13.06 -24.90 16.47
CA ILE A 446 13.95 -23.74 16.69
C ILE A 446 13.21 -22.44 16.37
N HIS A 447 12.45 -22.39 15.26
CA HIS A 447 11.59 -21.26 14.95
C HIS A 447 10.46 -21.05 15.97
N GLN A 448 9.82 -22.13 16.45
CA GLN A 448 8.79 -22.04 17.49
C GLN A 448 9.34 -21.52 18.82
N ILE A 449 10.56 -21.90 19.19
CA ILE A 449 11.26 -21.38 20.38
C ILE A 449 11.58 -19.89 20.22
N GLN A 450 12.07 -19.47 19.07
CA GLN A 450 12.34 -18.06 18.78
C GLN A 450 11.08 -17.17 18.73
N ALA A 451 9.89 -17.74 18.54
CA ALA A 451 8.65 -17.00 18.35
C ALA A 451 7.85 -16.75 19.65
N LYS A 452 8.31 -17.25 20.81
CA LYS A 452 7.56 -17.20 22.09
C LYS A 452 8.10 -16.20 23.12
N GLU A 453 9.42 -16.07 23.23
CA GLU A 453 10.08 -15.16 24.18
C GLU A 453 11.07 -14.22 23.46
N GLU A 454 11.65 -13.26 24.19
CA GLU A 454 12.70 -12.34 23.69
C GLU A 454 14.06 -12.54 24.38
N GLU A 455 14.15 -13.35 25.45
CA GLU A 455 15.41 -13.57 26.17
C GLU A 455 16.29 -14.69 25.58
N VAL A 456 17.53 -14.32 25.24
CA VAL A 456 18.53 -15.20 24.60
C VAL A 456 18.87 -16.46 25.42
N ASN A 457 18.77 -16.42 26.75
CA ASN A 457 19.03 -17.58 27.60
C ASN A 457 17.80 -18.49 27.74
N VAL A 458 16.58 -17.93 27.63
CA VAL A 458 15.33 -18.72 27.63
C VAL A 458 15.26 -19.59 26.37
N TYR A 459 15.63 -19.09 25.19
CA TYR A 459 15.70 -19.91 23.97
C TYR A 459 16.57 -21.16 24.14
N LYS A 460 17.77 -20.99 24.74
CA LYS A 460 18.73 -22.08 24.96
C LYS A 460 18.17 -23.10 25.96
N PHE A 461 17.52 -22.62 27.02
CA PHE A 461 16.84 -23.49 28.00
C PHE A 461 15.68 -24.27 27.36
N MET A 462 14.81 -23.61 26.60
CA MET A 462 13.70 -24.27 25.90
C MET A 462 14.19 -25.31 24.89
N MET A 463 15.29 -25.02 24.19
CA MET A 463 15.94 -25.95 23.26
C MET A 463 16.45 -27.21 23.99
N LEU A 464 17.13 -27.05 25.14
CA LEU A 464 17.57 -28.17 25.97
C LEU A 464 16.40 -28.94 26.60
N SER A 465 15.33 -28.26 27.03
CA SER A 465 14.13 -28.91 27.55
C SER A 465 13.44 -29.73 26.46
N LYS A 466 13.30 -29.17 25.25
CA LYS A 466 12.65 -29.85 24.12
C LYS A 466 13.44 -31.07 23.62
N TRP A 467 14.78 -31.03 23.69
CA TRP A 467 15.61 -32.23 23.51
C TRP A 467 15.32 -33.28 24.59
N ARG A 468 15.33 -32.90 25.87
CA ARG A 468 15.03 -33.81 27.01
C ARG A 468 13.62 -34.41 26.91
N GLU A 469 12.64 -33.62 26.47
CA GLU A 469 11.25 -34.06 26.24
C GLU A 469 11.16 -35.09 25.09
N GLY A 470 11.95 -34.93 24.03
CA GLY A 470 12.05 -35.91 22.94
C GLY A 470 12.74 -37.22 23.34
N GLU A 471 13.79 -37.15 24.17
CA GLU A 471 14.54 -38.31 24.66
C GLU A 471 13.88 -39.07 25.82
N LEU A 472 12.81 -38.53 26.43
CA LEU A 472 12.06 -39.18 27.51
C LEU A 472 12.98 -39.66 28.66
N SER A 473 13.06 -40.97 28.91
CA SER A 473 13.91 -41.59 29.95
C SER A 473 15.41 -41.63 29.61
N ASN A 474 15.80 -41.12 28.44
CA ASN A 474 17.19 -40.93 28.02
C ASN A 474 17.68 -39.48 28.18
N GLY A 475 16.85 -38.53 28.63
CA GLY A 475 17.20 -37.13 28.90
C GLY A 475 18.13 -36.93 30.12
N THR A 476 19.29 -37.57 30.10
CA THR A 476 20.28 -37.70 31.18
C THR A 476 21.55 -36.90 30.88
N ALA A 477 22.37 -36.62 31.91
CA ALA A 477 23.67 -35.96 31.76
C ALA A 477 24.59 -36.68 30.75
N GLN A 478 24.62 -38.03 30.79
CA GLN A 478 25.50 -38.84 29.91
C GLN A 478 25.14 -38.70 28.44
N ASN A 479 23.85 -38.80 28.11
CA ASN A 479 23.43 -38.71 26.70
C ASN A 479 23.58 -37.28 26.17
N LEU A 480 23.45 -36.25 27.02
CA LEU A 480 23.75 -34.88 26.63
C LEU A 480 25.26 -34.66 26.42
N TYR A 481 26.10 -35.25 27.28
CA TYR A 481 27.56 -35.24 27.13
C TYR A 481 27.99 -35.93 25.82
N ASP A 482 27.53 -37.15 25.56
CA ASP A 482 27.87 -37.90 24.34
C ASP A 482 27.37 -37.22 23.05
N SER A 483 26.31 -36.42 23.12
CA SER A 483 25.85 -35.59 22.00
C SER A 483 26.65 -34.30 21.81
N LEU A 484 27.24 -33.72 22.86
CA LEU A 484 27.85 -32.37 22.83
C LEU A 484 29.38 -32.33 22.87
N LYS A 485 30.04 -33.39 23.35
CA LYS A 485 31.49 -33.44 23.64
C LYS A 485 32.42 -32.92 22.53
N ASP A 486 32.07 -33.15 21.27
CA ASP A 486 32.90 -32.77 20.11
C ASP A 486 32.54 -31.37 19.53
N HIS A 487 31.50 -30.71 20.06
CA HIS A 487 30.85 -29.55 19.43
C HIS A 487 30.58 -28.34 20.37
N VAL A 488 30.93 -28.39 21.66
CA VAL A 488 30.68 -27.26 22.59
C VAL A 488 31.91 -26.87 23.42
N SER A 489 31.90 -25.64 23.93
CA SER A 489 32.96 -25.09 24.79
C SER A 489 33.27 -25.96 26.00
N TYR A 490 34.57 -26.09 26.32
CA TYR A 490 35.10 -26.88 27.44
C TYR A 490 34.42 -26.58 28.80
N GLU A 491 34.02 -25.34 29.08
CA GLU A 491 33.26 -25.00 30.30
C GLU A 491 31.93 -25.77 30.43
N ILE A 492 31.29 -26.11 29.32
CA ILE A 492 30.00 -26.82 29.29
C ILE A 492 30.22 -28.32 29.51
N ILE A 493 31.32 -28.85 28.97
CA ILE A 493 31.79 -30.22 29.19
C ILE A 493 32.09 -30.44 30.68
N GLN A 494 32.83 -29.53 31.32
CA GLN A 494 33.09 -29.59 32.77
C GLN A 494 31.82 -29.52 33.63
N ILE A 495 30.80 -28.76 33.22
CA ILE A 495 29.51 -28.70 33.94
C ILE A 495 28.72 -30.01 33.78
N LEU A 496 28.78 -30.65 32.61
CA LEU A 496 28.17 -31.97 32.38
C LEU A 496 28.90 -33.08 33.15
N GLU A 497 30.23 -33.07 33.19
CA GLU A 497 31.05 -33.97 34.01
C GLU A 497 30.74 -33.81 35.50
N GLY A 498 30.63 -32.57 35.98
CA GLY A 498 30.21 -32.27 37.35
C GLY A 498 28.77 -32.72 37.68
N PHE A 499 27.91 -32.97 36.69
CA PHE A 499 26.60 -33.62 36.90
C PHE A 499 26.66 -35.14 36.84
N LEU A 500 27.61 -35.71 36.08
CA LEU A 500 27.88 -37.16 36.04
C LEU A 500 28.46 -37.65 37.37
N GLU A 501 29.32 -36.87 38.03
CA GLU A 501 29.86 -37.18 39.36
C GLU A 501 28.81 -37.10 40.50
N GLN A 502 27.60 -36.60 40.21
CA GLN A 502 26.50 -36.43 41.17
C GLN A 502 25.35 -37.44 40.97
N THR A 503 25.56 -38.51 40.18
CA THR A 503 24.53 -39.48 39.76
C THR A 503 24.86 -40.94 40.16
#